data_AF-A0A2N5XBW8-F1
#
_entry.id   AF-A0A2N5XBW8-F1
#
_cell.length_a   1.000
_cell.length_b   1.000
_cell.length_c   1.000
_cell.angle_alpha   90.00
_cell.angle_beta   90.00
_cell.angle_gamma   90.00
#
_symmetry.space_group_name_H-M   'P 1'
#
loop_
_entity.id
_entity.type
_entity.pdbx_description
1 polymer ?
#
loop_
_entity_poly.entity_id
_entity_poly.type
_entity_poly.pdbx_seq_one_letter_code
_entity_poly.pdbx_strand_id
1 'polypeptide(L)'
;MKRPSFRRCGHAPGAGALSPEDQAVVDQFRAMLTALRNPEPWAPGSARDIAVRIGPFVERAHTRPGDDHGPEMIAVALVHPGTPHAGAHLHGRQLGYTERGWLRCKTSAILDFWQPGYARLPHAAASLPLPDDLGMEPAHYALYIEARKRDDSLDGFTLLRLGPYTQTRHAQQDHDRLTAALDGRETTLVPGHRVSVRYAPFDVSDHQLFADPYEADAVALLGTAVAGVSA
;
A
#
# COMPACT_ATOMS: atom_id res chain seq x y z
N MET A 1 -8.00 78.40 -21.08
CA MET A 1 -7.28 77.18 -21.52
C MET A 1 -7.09 76.25 -20.33
N LYS A 2 -7.76 75.09 -20.30
CA LYS A 2 -7.55 74.05 -19.28
C LYS A 2 -6.37 73.17 -19.70
N ARG A 3 -5.37 73.01 -18.84
CA ARG A 3 -4.22 72.13 -19.09
C ARG A 3 -4.70 70.66 -19.14
N PRO A 4 -4.21 69.84 -20.08
CA PRO A 4 -4.50 68.41 -20.07
C PRO A 4 -3.73 67.76 -18.91
N SER A 5 -4.45 67.10 -18.00
CA SER A 5 -3.84 66.23 -17.00
C SER A 5 -3.37 64.95 -17.69
N PHE A 6 -2.10 64.61 -17.52
CA PHE A 6 -1.58 63.32 -17.94
C PHE A 6 -2.26 62.23 -17.12
N ARG A 7 -3.13 61.43 -17.75
CA ARG A 7 -3.61 60.17 -17.15
C ARG A 7 -2.42 59.21 -17.07
N ARG A 8 -2.03 58.85 -15.84
CA ARG A 8 -1.18 57.67 -15.61
C ARG A 8 -1.93 56.44 -16.15
N CYS A 9 -1.37 55.77 -17.15
CA CYS A 9 -1.69 54.39 -17.44
C CYS A 9 -1.12 53.54 -16.29
N GLY A 10 -1.94 53.27 -15.29
CA GLY A 10 -1.53 52.43 -14.17
C GLY A 10 -2.58 52.43 -13.06
N HIS A 11 -3.19 51.27 -12.86
CA HIS A 11 -4.10 50.92 -11.77
C HIS A 11 -5.52 51.51 -11.85
N ALA A 12 -6.48 50.65 -12.21
CA ALA A 12 -7.89 50.89 -11.90
C ALA A 12 -8.10 50.78 -10.37
N PRO A 13 -8.73 51.78 -9.72
CA PRO A 13 -9.12 51.67 -8.33
C PRO A 13 -10.29 50.67 -8.24
N GLY A 14 -9.96 49.44 -7.89
CA GLY A 14 -10.88 48.29 -7.89
C GLY A 14 -10.23 46.95 -8.24
N ALA A 15 -9.03 46.98 -8.84
CA ALA A 15 -8.27 45.77 -9.22
C ALA A 15 -7.33 45.24 -8.10
N GLY A 16 -7.64 45.55 -6.84
CA GLY A 16 -6.77 45.21 -5.69
C GLY A 16 -7.14 43.92 -4.95
N ALA A 17 -8.30 43.33 -5.25
CA ALA A 17 -8.68 42.03 -4.70
C ALA A 17 -8.39 40.97 -5.76
N LEU A 18 -7.57 39.98 -5.40
CA LEU A 18 -7.44 38.75 -6.19
C LEU A 18 -8.84 38.18 -6.41
N SER A 19 -9.09 37.66 -7.61
CA SER A 19 -10.32 36.91 -7.83
C SER A 19 -10.39 35.73 -6.85
N PRO A 20 -11.57 35.21 -6.52
CA PRO A 20 -11.68 34.02 -5.68
C PRO A 20 -10.88 32.83 -6.22
N GLU A 21 -10.77 32.72 -7.55
CA GLU A 21 -9.97 31.68 -8.23
C GLU A 21 -8.47 31.89 -8.00
N ASP A 22 -7.97 33.11 -8.18
CA ASP A 22 -6.56 33.45 -7.94
C ASP A 22 -6.19 33.26 -6.46
N GLN A 23 -7.10 33.64 -5.56
CA GLN A 23 -6.92 33.46 -4.12
C GLN A 23 -6.85 31.97 -3.75
N ALA A 24 -7.69 31.13 -4.34
CA ALA A 24 -7.64 29.68 -4.14
C ALA A 24 -6.32 29.07 -4.62
N VAL A 25 -5.77 29.53 -5.75
CA VAL A 25 -4.46 29.07 -6.25
C VAL A 25 -3.34 29.47 -5.27
N VAL A 26 -3.37 30.70 -4.77
CA VAL A 26 -2.39 31.18 -3.78
C VAL A 26 -2.47 30.38 -2.49
N ASP A 27 -3.69 30.10 -2.00
CA ASP A 27 -3.88 29.34 -0.76
C ASP A 27 -3.46 27.88 -0.90
N GLN A 28 -3.72 27.25 -2.05
CA GLN A 28 -3.19 25.92 -2.36
C GLN A 28 -1.66 25.90 -2.41
N PHE A 29 -1.03 26.91 -3.02
CA PHE A 29 0.42 27.01 -3.06
C PHE A 29 1.02 27.19 -1.66
N ARG A 30 0.39 28.03 -0.81
CA ARG A 30 0.78 28.20 0.59
C ARG A 30 0.62 26.92 1.40
N ALA A 31 -0.46 26.16 1.17
CA ALA A 31 -0.69 24.87 1.83
C ALA A 31 0.40 23.86 1.44
N MET A 32 0.77 23.80 0.15
CA MET A 32 1.86 22.96 -0.35
C MET A 32 3.21 23.32 0.30
N LEU A 33 3.56 24.62 0.32
CA LEU A 33 4.79 25.07 0.97
C LEU A 33 4.80 24.78 2.48
N THR A 34 3.64 24.89 3.13
CA THR A 34 3.50 24.57 4.56
C THR A 34 3.75 23.09 4.83
N ALA A 35 3.14 22.20 4.03
CA ALA A 35 3.33 20.75 4.16
C ALA A 35 4.80 20.36 3.99
N LEU A 36 5.47 20.91 2.96
CA LEU A 36 6.90 20.65 2.70
C LEU A 36 7.83 21.18 3.81
N ARG A 37 7.46 22.28 4.46
CA ARG A 37 8.27 22.90 5.53
C ARG A 37 8.04 22.27 6.90
N ASN A 38 6.81 21.81 7.15
CA ASN A 38 6.39 21.26 8.43
C ASN A 38 5.85 19.83 8.19
N PRO A 39 6.72 18.88 7.84
CA PRO A 39 6.30 17.50 7.66
C PRO A 39 5.79 16.94 8.99
N GLU A 40 4.70 16.18 8.94
CA GLU A 40 4.17 15.48 10.11
C GLU A 40 4.77 14.07 10.16
N PRO A 41 5.75 13.78 11.05
CA PRO A 41 6.49 12.53 10.99
C PRO A 41 5.55 11.34 10.92
N TRP A 42 5.73 10.52 9.89
CA TRP A 42 4.93 9.32 9.76
C TRP A 42 5.35 8.33 10.85
N ALA A 43 4.39 7.52 11.29
CA ALA A 43 4.65 6.41 12.19
C ALA A 43 3.93 5.15 11.69
N PRO A 44 4.54 3.97 11.86
CA PRO A 44 3.91 2.71 11.52
C PRO A 44 2.63 2.46 12.31
N GLY A 45 1.72 1.65 11.76
CA GLY A 45 0.48 1.26 12.44
C GLY A 45 -0.64 2.30 12.43
N SER A 46 -0.41 3.48 11.86
CA SER A 46 -1.49 4.45 11.63
C SER A 46 -2.30 4.03 10.41
N ALA A 47 -3.63 4.09 10.49
CA ALA A 47 -4.51 3.88 9.34
C ALA A 47 -4.57 5.09 8.37
N ARG A 48 -3.67 6.08 8.54
CA ARG A 48 -3.61 7.29 7.73
C ARG A 48 -2.77 7.05 6.49
N ASP A 49 -3.17 7.68 5.40
CA ASP A 49 -2.36 7.68 4.19
C ASP A 49 -1.06 8.45 4.41
N ILE A 50 -0.04 8.06 3.66
CA ILE A 50 1.30 8.60 3.70
C ILE A 50 1.66 9.26 2.38
N ALA A 51 2.60 10.19 2.43
CA ALA A 51 3.19 10.82 1.25
C ALA A 51 4.48 10.09 0.88
N VAL A 52 4.52 9.50 -0.32
CA VAL A 52 5.64 8.68 -0.80
C VAL A 52 6.28 9.34 -2.00
N ARG A 53 7.60 9.46 -1.99
CA ARG A 53 8.36 10.01 -3.12
C ARG A 53 8.51 8.97 -4.23
N ILE A 54 8.07 9.31 -5.45
CA ILE A 54 8.28 8.52 -6.66
C ILE A 54 8.89 9.43 -7.73
N GLY A 55 10.19 9.27 -7.96
CA GLY A 55 10.95 10.19 -8.80
C GLY A 55 10.82 11.64 -8.28
N PRO A 56 10.44 12.61 -9.13
CA PRO A 56 10.24 14.00 -8.72
C PRO A 56 8.85 14.29 -8.12
N PHE A 57 7.96 13.30 -8.08
CA PHE A 57 6.57 13.46 -7.61
C PHE A 57 6.39 12.92 -6.19
N VAL A 58 5.31 13.38 -5.54
CA VAL A 58 4.88 12.91 -4.22
C VAL A 58 3.52 12.28 -4.36
N GLU A 59 3.45 10.98 -4.17
CA GLU A 59 2.23 10.19 -4.31
C GLU A 59 1.56 9.95 -2.96
N ARG A 60 0.23 9.90 -2.99
CA ARG A 60 -0.56 9.42 -1.85
C ARG A 60 -0.50 7.90 -1.84
N ALA A 61 -0.17 7.31 -0.70
CA ALA A 61 -0.20 5.87 -0.54
C ALA A 61 -0.92 5.45 0.74
N HIS A 62 -1.68 4.37 0.66
CA HIS A 62 -2.29 3.74 1.81
C HIS A 62 -1.38 2.63 2.33
N THR A 63 -1.09 2.61 3.64
CA THR A 63 -0.31 1.54 4.26
C THR A 63 -1.15 0.29 4.41
N ARG A 64 -0.57 -0.89 4.19
CA ARG A 64 -1.28 -2.16 4.32
C ARG A 64 -1.62 -2.46 5.78
N PRO A 65 -2.91 -2.69 6.14
CA PRO A 65 -3.26 -3.12 7.49
C PRO A 65 -2.63 -4.47 7.82
N GLY A 66 -2.04 -4.57 9.02
CA GLY A 66 -1.47 -5.82 9.55
C GLY A 66 -0.18 -6.30 8.86
N ASP A 67 0.42 -5.50 7.97
CA ASP A 67 1.80 -5.74 7.50
C ASP A 67 2.78 -5.40 8.63
N ASP A 68 3.88 -6.14 8.71
CA ASP A 68 4.96 -5.80 9.62
C ASP A 68 5.59 -4.49 9.13
N HIS A 69 5.50 -3.46 9.96
CA HIS A 69 5.99 -2.13 9.61
C HIS A 69 7.48 -2.00 9.93
N GLY A 70 8.27 -2.99 9.52
CA GLY A 70 9.70 -3.06 9.75
C GLY A 70 10.40 -1.75 9.36
N PRO A 71 11.55 -1.44 9.97
CA PRO A 71 12.17 -0.11 9.86
C PRO A 71 12.63 0.26 8.45
N GLU A 72 12.75 -0.71 7.53
CA GLU A 72 13.30 -0.49 6.18
C GLU A 72 12.26 -0.51 5.06
N MET A 73 11.26 -1.40 5.13
CA MET A 73 10.29 -1.63 4.06
C MET A 73 8.89 -1.84 4.62
N ILE A 74 7.88 -1.28 3.96
CA ILE A 74 6.46 -1.51 4.24
C ILE A 74 5.68 -1.76 2.94
N ALA A 75 4.53 -2.44 3.02
CA ALA A 75 3.61 -2.59 1.91
C ALA A 75 2.66 -1.38 1.83
N VAL A 76 2.55 -0.81 0.63
CA VAL A 76 1.69 0.34 0.34
C VAL A 76 0.89 0.11 -0.94
N ALA A 77 -0.27 0.74 -1.06
CA ALA A 77 -0.99 0.85 -2.32
C ALA A 77 -1.08 2.32 -2.71
N LEU A 78 -0.71 2.66 -3.95
CA LEU A 78 -0.81 4.05 -4.42
C LEU A 78 -2.27 4.42 -4.66
N VAL A 79 -2.67 5.60 -4.17
CA VAL A 79 -4.05 6.08 -4.21
C VAL A 79 -4.12 7.32 -5.09
N HIS A 80 -5.09 7.36 -6.01
CA HIS A 80 -5.30 8.54 -6.83
C HIS A 80 -5.72 9.73 -5.93
N PRO A 81 -5.07 10.91 -6.03
CA PRO A 81 -5.31 12.02 -5.10
C PRO A 81 -6.72 12.62 -5.21
N GLY A 82 -7.34 12.54 -6.38
CA GLY A 82 -8.70 13.01 -6.64
C GLY A 82 -9.83 12.10 -6.12
N THR A 83 -9.50 10.95 -5.52
CA THR A 83 -10.49 10.03 -4.95
C THR A 83 -10.30 9.90 -3.44
N PRO A 84 -11.33 10.19 -2.62
CA PRO A 84 -11.21 10.10 -1.16
C PRO A 84 -11.20 8.66 -0.63
N HIS A 85 -11.54 7.67 -1.45
CA HIS A 85 -11.60 6.26 -1.04
C HIS A 85 -10.43 5.46 -1.62
N ALA A 86 -9.82 4.61 -0.78
CA ALA A 86 -8.91 3.54 -1.19
C ALA A 86 -9.60 2.42 -2.01
N GLY A 87 -10.84 2.64 -2.49
CA GLY A 87 -11.69 1.61 -3.06
C GLY A 87 -12.09 1.93 -4.50
N ALA A 88 -11.59 1.09 -5.41
CA ALA A 88 -12.31 0.51 -6.54
C ALA A 88 -13.41 1.37 -7.23
N HIS A 89 -13.16 1.70 -8.51
CA HIS A 89 -14.15 1.70 -9.61
C HIS A 89 -14.70 3.00 -10.18
N LEU A 90 -14.21 4.18 -9.83
CA LEU A 90 -14.53 5.38 -10.61
C LEU A 90 -13.24 6.19 -10.84
N HIS A 91 -12.78 6.19 -12.10
CA HIS A 91 -11.67 6.98 -12.66
C HIS A 91 -10.21 6.51 -12.43
N GLY A 92 -9.95 5.53 -11.56
CA GLY A 92 -8.58 5.10 -11.19
C GLY A 92 -7.78 4.25 -12.20
N ARG A 93 -8.39 3.82 -13.32
CA ARG A 93 -7.71 2.98 -14.33
C ARG A 93 -6.83 3.77 -15.31
N GLN A 94 -7.02 5.07 -15.43
CA GLN A 94 -6.47 5.81 -16.57
C GLN A 94 -4.98 6.16 -16.41
N LEU A 95 -4.45 6.21 -15.18
CA LEU A 95 -3.10 6.69 -14.87
C LEU A 95 -2.26 5.70 -14.06
N GLY A 96 -2.64 4.41 -14.00
CA GLY A 96 -1.79 3.34 -13.44
C GLY A 96 -1.86 3.13 -11.92
N TYR A 97 -2.70 3.87 -11.17
CA TYR A 97 -2.77 3.74 -9.70
C TYR A 97 -3.36 2.41 -9.22
N THR A 98 -4.39 1.87 -9.90
CA THR A 98 -5.09 0.66 -9.43
C THR A 98 -4.46 -0.66 -9.85
N GLU A 99 -3.65 -0.67 -10.90
CA GLU A 99 -3.12 -1.92 -11.51
C GLU A 99 -1.85 -2.43 -10.82
N ARG A 100 -1.23 -1.60 -9.97
CA ARG A 100 0.03 -1.91 -9.28
C ARG A 100 -0.16 -2.77 -8.02
N GLY A 101 -1.38 -2.84 -7.48
CA GLY A 101 -1.67 -3.58 -6.25
C GLY A 101 -0.89 -3.04 -5.05
N TRP A 102 -0.39 -3.95 -4.22
CA TRP A 102 0.48 -3.61 -3.11
C TRP A 102 1.95 -3.63 -3.55
N LEU A 103 2.71 -2.64 -3.10
CA LEU A 103 4.10 -2.40 -3.46
C LEU A 103 4.97 -2.36 -2.21
N ARG A 104 6.18 -2.89 -2.29
CA ARG A 104 7.20 -2.78 -1.25
C ARG A 104 7.86 -1.40 -1.34
N CYS A 105 7.47 -0.52 -0.42
CA CYS A 105 7.98 0.84 -0.30
C CYS A 105 9.07 0.89 0.76
N LYS A 106 10.23 1.46 0.39
CA LYS A 106 11.26 1.84 1.38
C LYS A 106 10.71 2.89 2.32
N THR A 107 10.91 2.72 3.62
CA THR A 107 10.51 3.72 4.64
C THR A 107 11.20 5.06 4.41
N SER A 108 12.40 5.06 3.84
CA SER A 108 13.15 6.27 3.45
C SER A 108 12.54 7.03 2.26
N ALA A 109 11.65 6.41 1.48
CA ALA A 109 10.88 7.08 0.44
C ALA A 109 9.63 7.78 1.00
N ILE A 110 9.24 7.48 2.23
CA ILE A 110 8.10 8.11 2.91
C ILE A 110 8.56 9.46 3.46
N LEU A 111 7.83 10.52 3.11
CA LEU A 111 8.11 11.87 3.58
C LEU A 111 7.52 12.11 4.95
N ASP A 112 6.23 11.78 5.09
CA ASP A 112 5.37 12.08 6.22
C ASP A 112 3.96 11.51 5.96
N PHE A 113 2.99 11.83 6.82
CA PHE A 113 1.59 11.57 6.51
C PHE A 113 1.10 12.40 5.32
N TRP A 114 0.16 11.86 4.55
CA TRP A 114 -0.47 12.58 3.46
C TRP A 114 -1.25 13.78 3.99
N GLN A 115 -0.88 14.97 3.51
CA GLN A 115 -1.54 16.24 3.82
C GLN A 115 -2.19 16.82 2.55
N PRO A 116 -3.29 17.59 2.67
CA PRO A 116 -3.92 18.25 1.53
C PRO A 116 -2.96 19.13 0.69
N GLY A 117 -1.90 19.67 1.31
CA GLY A 117 -0.87 20.45 0.62
C GLY A 117 -0.12 19.65 -0.46
N TYR A 118 -0.07 18.32 -0.37
CA TYR A 118 0.57 17.49 -1.38
C TYR A 118 -0.31 17.21 -2.59
N ALA A 119 -1.59 17.60 -2.61
CA ALA A 119 -2.51 17.25 -3.69
C ALA A 119 -2.09 17.74 -5.10
N ARG A 120 -1.13 18.68 -5.19
CA ARG A 120 -0.58 19.20 -6.47
C ARG A 120 0.72 18.52 -6.93
N LEU A 121 1.29 17.64 -6.11
CA LEU A 121 2.58 16.99 -6.34
C LEU A 121 2.54 15.57 -6.95
N PRO A 122 1.40 14.84 -7.01
CA PRO A 122 1.29 13.58 -7.73
C PRO A 122 1.43 13.71 -9.25
N HIS A 123 1.77 12.61 -9.92
CA HIS A 123 1.71 12.50 -11.38
C HIS A 123 0.30 12.83 -11.90
N ALA A 124 -0.74 12.36 -11.20
CA ALA A 124 -2.12 12.66 -11.54
C ALA A 124 -2.44 14.17 -11.59
N ALA A 125 -1.83 14.98 -10.72
CA ALA A 125 -2.03 16.44 -10.73
C ALA A 125 -1.44 17.11 -11.97
N ALA A 126 -0.44 16.47 -12.60
CA ALA A 126 0.14 16.86 -13.88
C ALA A 126 -0.52 16.17 -15.08
N SER A 127 -1.61 15.40 -14.87
CA SER A 127 -2.25 14.57 -15.91
C SER A 127 -1.29 13.56 -16.55
N LEU A 128 -0.31 13.08 -15.79
CA LEU A 128 0.65 12.07 -16.23
C LEU A 128 0.30 10.70 -15.66
N PRO A 129 0.54 9.60 -16.42
CA PRO A 129 0.46 8.27 -15.87
C PRO A 129 1.60 8.04 -14.86
N LEU A 130 1.39 7.12 -13.93
CA LEU A 130 2.48 6.56 -13.14
C LEU A 130 3.53 5.90 -14.05
N PRO A 131 4.83 6.03 -13.76
CA PRO A 131 5.86 5.42 -14.58
C PRO A 131 5.80 3.88 -14.49
N ASP A 132 6.31 3.22 -15.53
CA ASP A 132 6.33 1.76 -15.61
C ASP A 132 7.17 1.13 -14.52
N ASP A 133 8.29 1.77 -14.20
CA ASP A 133 9.15 1.44 -13.07
C ASP A 133 8.97 2.50 -11.97
N LEU A 134 8.44 2.08 -10.82
CA LEU A 134 8.25 2.93 -9.64
C LEU A 134 9.44 2.88 -8.69
N GLY A 135 10.43 2.02 -8.95
CA GLY A 135 11.47 1.66 -7.97
C GLY A 135 10.91 0.90 -6.76
N MET A 136 9.71 0.33 -6.88
CA MET A 136 9.04 -0.46 -5.85
C MET A 136 8.60 -1.79 -6.45
N GLU A 137 9.04 -2.88 -5.84
CA GLU A 137 8.66 -4.21 -6.27
C GLU A 137 7.24 -4.56 -5.78
N PRO A 138 6.52 -5.46 -6.47
CA PRO A 138 5.25 -5.96 -5.97
C PRO A 138 5.39 -6.59 -4.59
N ALA A 139 4.50 -6.24 -3.66
CA ALA A 139 4.41 -6.90 -2.36
C ALA A 139 3.67 -8.24 -2.52
N HIS A 140 4.44 -9.28 -2.81
CA HIS A 140 3.95 -10.64 -2.95
C HIS A 140 3.28 -11.17 -1.67
N TYR A 141 2.48 -12.20 -1.85
CA TYR A 141 1.76 -12.85 -0.75
C TYR A 141 2.34 -14.21 -0.43
N ALA A 142 2.05 -14.66 0.76
CA ALA A 142 2.42 -15.94 1.30
C ALA A 142 1.23 -16.54 2.05
N LEU A 143 1.14 -17.87 2.00
CA LEU A 143 0.30 -18.63 2.91
C LEU A 143 1.20 -19.35 3.90
N TYR A 144 0.89 -19.17 5.19
CA TYR A 144 1.55 -19.87 6.28
C TYR A 144 0.55 -20.86 6.84
N ILE A 145 0.88 -22.15 6.79
CA ILE A 145 0.08 -23.17 7.44
C ILE A 145 0.75 -23.43 8.78
N GLU A 146 0.03 -23.14 9.86
CA GLU A 146 0.58 -23.13 11.21
C GLU A 146 -0.12 -24.17 12.08
N ALA A 147 0.66 -24.93 12.85
CA ALA A 147 0.16 -25.77 13.93
C ALA A 147 0.39 -25.03 15.25
N ARG A 148 -0.70 -24.55 15.86
CA ARG A 148 -0.67 -23.85 17.16
C ARG A 148 -1.17 -24.77 18.27
N LYS A 149 -0.61 -24.70 19.47
CA LYS A 149 -1.15 -25.47 20.60
C LYS A 149 -2.60 -25.10 20.87
N ARG A 150 -3.35 -26.07 21.40
CA ARG A 150 -4.79 -25.91 21.70
C ARG A 150 -5.08 -25.04 22.93
N ASP A 151 -4.07 -24.74 23.74
CA ASP A 151 -4.18 -24.04 25.02
C ASP A 151 -4.11 -22.50 24.91
N ASP A 152 -4.34 -21.95 23.72
CA ASP A 152 -4.23 -20.52 23.38
C ASP A 152 -2.86 -19.89 23.68
N SER A 153 -1.82 -20.70 23.96
CA SER A 153 -0.46 -20.21 24.03
C SER A 153 0.07 -19.82 22.63
N LEU A 154 1.02 -18.88 22.58
CA LEU A 154 1.69 -18.49 21.34
C LEU A 154 2.58 -19.60 20.77
N ASP A 155 2.74 -20.71 21.49
CA ASP A 155 3.55 -21.85 21.09
C ASP A 155 2.95 -22.56 19.87
N GLY A 156 3.81 -22.78 18.88
CA GLY A 156 3.46 -23.51 17.68
C GLY A 156 4.57 -23.42 16.65
N PHE A 157 4.34 -24.00 15.49
CA PHE A 157 5.31 -24.00 14.40
C PHE A 157 4.61 -23.94 13.05
N THR A 158 5.34 -23.47 12.03
CA THR A 158 4.87 -23.43 10.65
C THR A 158 5.11 -24.79 10.00
N LEU A 159 4.04 -25.45 9.57
CA LEU A 159 4.07 -26.72 8.84
C LEU A 159 4.54 -26.53 7.40
N LEU A 160 4.01 -25.51 6.73
CA LEU A 160 4.24 -25.24 5.32
C LEU A 160 4.17 -23.74 5.07
N ARG A 161 5.04 -23.27 4.17
CA ARG A 161 5.04 -21.91 3.65
C ARG A 161 4.87 -21.99 2.14
N LEU A 162 3.84 -21.34 1.60
CA LEU A 162 3.59 -21.25 0.17
C LEU A 162 3.78 -19.81 -0.30
N GLY A 163 4.56 -19.63 -1.36
CA GLY A 163 4.84 -18.32 -1.94
C GLY A 163 6.18 -18.27 -2.67
N PRO A 164 6.53 -17.12 -3.27
CA PRO A 164 5.72 -15.91 -3.33
C PRO A 164 4.56 -16.04 -4.33
N TYR A 165 3.38 -15.56 -3.94
CA TYR A 165 2.27 -15.36 -4.87
C TYR A 165 2.38 -13.97 -5.49
N THR A 166 2.45 -13.92 -6.82
CA THR A 166 2.48 -12.67 -7.58
C THR A 166 1.09 -12.06 -7.76
N GLN A 167 0.04 -12.86 -7.63
CA GLN A 167 -1.36 -12.44 -7.77
C GLN A 167 -2.15 -12.73 -6.49
N THR A 168 -2.77 -11.70 -5.91
CA THR A 168 -3.66 -11.82 -4.73
C THR A 168 -4.74 -12.88 -4.95
N ARG A 169 -5.34 -12.94 -6.15
CA ARG A 169 -6.40 -13.89 -6.47
C ARG A 169 -5.93 -15.34 -6.40
N HIS A 170 -4.69 -15.61 -6.83
CA HIS A 170 -4.13 -16.96 -6.76
C HIS A 170 -3.90 -17.37 -5.31
N ALA A 171 -3.29 -16.47 -4.52
CA ALA A 171 -3.09 -16.69 -3.09
C ALA A 171 -4.42 -16.92 -2.35
N GLN A 172 -5.48 -16.16 -2.68
CA GLN A 172 -6.80 -16.34 -2.09
C GLN A 172 -7.42 -17.67 -2.48
N GLN A 173 -7.30 -18.07 -3.75
CA GLN A 173 -7.82 -19.36 -4.22
C GLN A 173 -7.17 -20.53 -3.47
N ASP A 174 -5.85 -20.53 -3.31
CA ASP A 174 -5.17 -21.59 -2.55
C ASP A 174 -5.48 -21.52 -1.06
N HIS A 175 -5.62 -20.31 -0.49
CA HIS A 175 -6.08 -20.14 0.89
C HIS A 175 -7.44 -20.81 1.11
N ASP A 176 -8.40 -20.58 0.22
CA ASP A 176 -9.75 -21.14 0.33
C ASP A 176 -9.73 -22.66 0.15
N ARG A 177 -8.92 -23.17 -0.78
CA ARG A 177 -8.73 -24.61 -1.00
C ARG A 177 -8.11 -25.30 0.23
N LEU A 178 -7.08 -24.70 0.82
CA LEU A 178 -6.43 -25.23 2.02
C LEU A 178 -7.37 -25.17 3.22
N THR A 179 -8.09 -24.06 3.40
CA THR A 179 -9.09 -23.92 4.47
C THR A 179 -10.17 -24.99 4.35
N ALA A 180 -10.70 -25.22 3.14
CA ALA A 180 -11.67 -26.28 2.89
C ALA A 180 -11.09 -27.69 3.13
N ALA A 181 -9.80 -27.91 2.82
CA ALA A 181 -9.13 -29.18 3.10
C ALA A 181 -8.89 -29.41 4.61
N LEU A 182 -8.81 -28.33 5.39
CA LEU A 182 -8.65 -28.37 6.85
C LEU A 182 -9.98 -28.50 7.60
N ASP A 183 -11.11 -28.12 7.00
CA ASP A 183 -12.42 -28.11 7.65
C ASP A 183 -12.75 -29.49 8.24
N GLY A 184 -13.00 -29.52 9.55
CA GLY A 184 -13.25 -30.75 10.33
C GLY A 184 -12.01 -31.60 10.62
N ARG A 185 -10.82 -31.16 10.21
CA ARG A 185 -9.53 -31.86 10.38
C ARG A 185 -8.48 -31.02 11.10
N GLU A 186 -8.80 -29.79 11.48
CA GLU A 186 -7.86 -28.82 12.04
C GLU A 186 -7.15 -29.35 13.29
N THR A 187 -7.84 -30.19 14.07
CA THR A 187 -7.31 -30.73 15.33
C THR A 187 -6.86 -32.18 15.26
N THR A 188 -6.97 -32.82 14.09
CA THR A 188 -6.63 -34.25 13.90
C THR A 188 -5.37 -34.44 13.07
N LEU A 189 -4.97 -33.44 12.28
CA LEU A 189 -3.78 -33.52 11.42
C LEU A 189 -2.46 -33.55 12.21
N VAL A 190 -2.37 -32.77 13.28
CA VAL A 190 -1.18 -32.72 14.14
C VAL A 190 -1.62 -32.88 15.59
N PRO A 191 -1.27 -34.00 16.27
CA PRO A 191 -1.68 -34.22 17.65
C PRO A 191 -1.31 -33.06 18.58
N GLY A 192 -2.26 -32.66 19.43
CA GLY A 192 -2.08 -31.56 20.39
C GLY A 192 -2.13 -30.15 19.79
N HIS A 193 -2.27 -30.02 18.48
CA HIS A 193 -2.28 -28.74 17.79
C HIS A 193 -3.57 -28.51 17.00
N ARG A 194 -3.92 -27.25 16.80
CA ARG A 194 -4.89 -26.80 15.82
C ARG A 194 -4.13 -26.23 14.63
N VAL A 195 -4.38 -26.79 13.45
CA VAL A 195 -3.83 -26.35 12.19
C VAL A 195 -4.72 -25.25 11.59
N SER A 196 -4.12 -24.16 11.14
CA SER A 196 -4.81 -23.08 10.43
C SER A 196 -3.97 -22.57 9.27
N VAL A 197 -4.63 -21.93 8.31
CA VAL A 197 -3.98 -21.19 7.22
C VAL A 197 -4.02 -19.72 7.56
N ARG A 198 -2.88 -19.05 7.45
CA ARG A 198 -2.75 -17.61 7.60
C ARG A 198 -2.28 -17.01 6.28
N TYR A 199 -3.12 -16.15 5.73
CA TYR A 199 -2.77 -15.31 4.60
C TYR A 199 -1.95 -14.11 5.07
N ALA A 200 -0.75 -13.91 4.54
CA ALA A 200 0.10 -12.80 4.95
C ALA A 200 1.00 -12.29 3.82
N PRO A 201 1.63 -11.12 4.01
CA PRO A 201 2.72 -10.67 3.14
C PRO A 201 3.86 -11.70 3.08
N PHE A 202 4.48 -11.81 1.90
CA PHE A 202 5.70 -12.59 1.71
C PHE A 202 6.91 -11.83 2.21
N ASP A 203 7.67 -12.44 3.13
CA ASP A 203 8.99 -11.95 3.55
C ASP A 203 10.07 -12.56 2.64
N VAL A 204 10.83 -11.70 1.95
CA VAL A 204 11.86 -12.10 1.01
C VAL A 204 13.05 -12.75 1.71
N SER A 205 13.31 -12.39 2.98
CA SER A 205 14.43 -12.92 3.77
C SER A 205 14.32 -14.44 3.97
N ASP A 206 13.08 -14.93 4.03
CA ASP A 206 12.76 -16.34 4.26
C ASP A 206 12.52 -17.11 2.96
N HIS A 207 12.77 -16.54 1.77
CA HIS A 207 12.37 -17.13 0.49
C HIS A 207 12.75 -18.61 0.33
N GLN A 208 13.94 -19.00 0.81
CA GLN A 208 14.42 -20.39 0.73
C GLN A 208 13.56 -21.40 1.52
N LEU A 209 12.74 -20.92 2.46
CA LEU A 209 11.83 -21.73 3.27
C LEU A 209 10.45 -21.91 2.62
N PHE A 210 10.18 -21.26 1.49
CA PHE A 210 8.89 -21.31 0.80
C PHE A 210 8.90 -22.34 -0.33
N ALA A 211 7.81 -23.10 -0.42
CA ALA A 211 7.51 -23.89 -1.61
C ALA A 211 6.81 -23.02 -2.65
N ASP A 212 7.22 -23.19 -3.91
CA ASP A 212 6.64 -22.47 -5.06
C ASP A 212 5.19 -22.96 -5.29
N PRO A 213 4.18 -22.08 -5.19
CA PRO A 213 2.79 -22.46 -5.38
C PRO A 213 2.39 -22.67 -6.85
N TYR A 214 3.26 -22.36 -7.81
CA TYR A 214 2.97 -22.51 -9.24
C TYR A 214 3.42 -23.86 -9.81
N GLU A 215 4.33 -24.55 -9.12
CA GLU A 215 4.88 -25.84 -9.58
C GLU A 215 4.18 -27.06 -8.99
N ALA A 216 3.42 -26.90 -7.89
CA ALA A 216 2.78 -28.00 -7.20
C ALA A 216 1.44 -27.61 -6.57
N ASP A 217 0.56 -28.60 -6.41
CA ASP A 217 -0.74 -28.41 -5.78
C ASP A 217 -0.61 -28.12 -4.28
N ALA A 218 -1.19 -27.00 -3.83
CA ALA A 218 -1.11 -26.55 -2.44
C ALA A 218 -1.61 -27.59 -1.41
N VAL A 219 -2.68 -28.33 -1.71
CA VAL A 219 -3.24 -29.34 -0.80
C VAL A 219 -2.35 -30.58 -0.74
N ALA A 220 -1.75 -30.97 -1.86
CA ALA A 220 -0.76 -32.05 -1.89
C ALA A 220 0.50 -31.71 -1.08
N LEU A 221 0.98 -30.46 -1.19
CA LEU A 221 2.10 -29.96 -0.38
C LEU A 221 1.77 -29.99 1.11
N LEU A 222 0.55 -29.61 1.51
CA LEU A 222 0.09 -29.74 2.90
C LEU A 222 0.12 -31.19 3.38
N GLY A 223 -0.37 -32.13 2.57
CA GLY A 223 -0.33 -33.56 2.91
C GLY A 223 1.09 -34.07 3.16
N THR A 224 2.05 -33.65 2.33
CA THR A 224 3.47 -33.99 2.48
C THR A 224 4.06 -33.41 3.77
N ALA A 225 3.76 -32.14 4.07
CA ALA A 225 4.23 -31.47 5.28
C ALA A 225 3.71 -32.15 6.56
N VAL A 226 2.42 -32.52 6.60
CA VAL A 226 1.80 -33.22 7.74
C VAL A 226 2.42 -34.60 7.95
N ALA A 227 2.68 -35.33 6.87
CA ALA A 227 3.33 -36.64 6.95
C ALA A 227 4.73 -36.55 7.56
N GLY A 228 5.51 -35.52 7.20
CA GLY A 228 6.87 -35.31 7.74
C GLY A 228 6.92 -34.98 9.24
N VAL A 229 5.84 -34.47 9.82
CA VAL A 229 5.73 -34.16 11.27
C VAL A 229 5.24 -35.34 12.09
N SER A 230 4.58 -36.31 11.45
CA SER A 230 4.03 -37.50 12.10
C SER A 230 4.97 -38.71 12.09
N ALA A 231 6.13 -38.61 11.42
CA ALA A 231 7.15 -39.65 11.28
C ALA A 231 8.23 -39.52 12.37
#